data_AF-A0A2H0SDR3-F1
#
_entry.id   AF-A0A2H0SDR3-F1
#
_cell.length_a   1.000
_cell.length_b   1.000
_cell.length_c   1.000
_cell.angle_alpha   90.00
_cell.angle_beta   90.00
_cell.angle_gamma   90.00
#
_symmetry.space_group_name_H-M   'P 1'
#
loop_
_entity.id
_entity.type
_entity.pdbx_description
1 polymer ?
#
loop_
_entity_poly.entity_id
_entity_poly.type
_entity_poly.pdbx_seq_one_letter_code
_entity_poly.pdbx_strand_id
1 'polypeptide(L)' 'MTETTTKKSSNDGNNLILTNSLVTREELDKFKLIVKQDYGVELSDKQAIEQATALLSLFDYLIDSRLELKRERVNINNNL' A
#
# COMPACT_ATOMS: atom_id res chain seq x y z
N MET A 1 -19.21 20.17 -33.78
CA MET A 1 -18.49 21.16 -32.95
C MET A 1 -19.11 21.06 -31.56
N THR A 2 -18.44 20.57 -30.53
CA THR A 2 -17.09 20.91 -30.07
C THR A 2 -16.37 19.71 -29.42
N GLU A 3 -15.16 19.42 -29.91
CA GLU A 3 -13.98 19.00 -29.13
C GLU A 3 -13.84 19.86 -27.85
N THR A 4 -13.31 19.49 -26.70
CA THR A 4 -12.41 18.44 -26.22
C THR A 4 -12.53 18.47 -24.68
N THR A 5 -12.41 17.33 -24.00
CA THR A 5 -11.84 17.36 -22.65
C THR A 5 -10.85 16.22 -22.54
N THR A 6 -9.68 16.51 -23.11
CA THR A 6 -8.36 16.05 -22.74
C THR A 6 -8.37 15.02 -21.62
N LYS A 7 -8.31 13.75 -22.00
CA LYS A 7 -7.78 12.68 -21.16
C LYS A 7 -6.30 13.01 -20.95
N LYS A 8 -6.02 13.94 -20.03
CA LYS A 8 -4.68 14.24 -19.56
C LYS A 8 -4.28 13.04 -18.70
N SER A 9 -3.82 11.99 -19.39
CA SER A 9 -2.86 11.07 -18.80
C SER A 9 -1.67 11.96 -18.43
N SER A 10 -1.65 12.45 -17.19
CA SER A 10 -0.45 12.99 -16.60
C SER A 10 0.48 11.80 -16.41
N ASN A 11 1.12 11.42 -17.52
CA ASN A 11 2.44 10.80 -17.53
C ASN A 11 3.37 11.86 -16.94
N ASP A 12 3.34 12.00 -15.62
CA ASP A 12 4.45 12.59 -14.92
C ASP A 12 5.52 11.49 -14.93
N GLY A 13 6.34 11.55 -15.98
CA GLY A 13 7.37 10.59 -16.34
C GLY A 13 8.55 10.58 -15.37
N ASN A 14 8.25 10.47 -14.09
CA ASN A 14 9.20 10.00 -13.11
C ASN A 14 9.18 8.49 -13.29
N ASN A 15 10.15 7.96 -14.03
CA ASN A 15 10.40 6.54 -14.14
C ASN A 15 10.75 6.03 -12.72
N LEU A 16 9.72 5.82 -11.91
CA LEU A 16 9.82 5.34 -10.54
C LEU A 16 10.25 3.90 -10.66
N ILE A 17 11.55 3.69 -10.55
CA ILE A 17 12.14 2.37 -10.57
C ILE A 17 11.76 1.72 -9.24
N LEU A 18 10.68 0.92 -9.27
CA LEU A 18 10.16 0.14 -8.13
C LEU A 18 10.99 -1.13 -7.87
N THR A 19 12.25 -1.18 -8.30
CA THR A 19 13.13 -2.32 -8.01
C THR A 19 13.28 -2.44 -6.49
N ASN A 20 12.68 -3.49 -5.92
CA ASN A 20 12.57 -3.79 -4.48
C ASN A 20 11.44 -3.09 -3.71
N SER A 21 10.44 -2.52 -4.40
CA SER A 21 9.21 -2.06 -3.74
C SER A 21 8.35 -3.25 -3.32
N LEU A 22 7.76 -3.18 -2.12
CA LEU A 22 6.72 -4.12 -1.66
C LEU A 22 5.42 -4.01 -2.48
N VAL A 23 5.30 -2.97 -3.31
CA VAL A 23 4.08 -2.61 -4.02
C VAL A 23 4.38 -2.45 -5.51
N THR A 24 3.59 -3.11 -6.36
CA THR A 24 3.63 -2.96 -7.82
C THR A 24 2.98 -1.66 -8.26
N ARG A 25 3.20 -1.26 -9.53
CA ARG A 25 2.57 -0.05 -10.08
C ARG A 25 1.04 -0.14 -10.10
N GLU A 26 0.49 -1.30 -10.48
CA GLU A 26 -0.96 -1.51 -10.54
C GLU A 26 -1.60 -1.40 -9.15
N GLU A 27 -0.96 -2.00 -8.13
CA GLU A 27 -1.42 -1.89 -6.74
C GLU A 27 -1.35 -0.46 -6.23
N LEU A 28 -0.32 0.29 -6.62
CA LEU A 28 -0.18 1.70 -6.28
C LEU A 28 -1.29 2.56 -6.90
N ASP A 29 -1.65 2.30 -8.15
CA ASP A 29 -2.73 3.02 -8.82
C ASP A 29 -4.09 2.69 -8.19
N LYS A 30 -4.32 1.43 -7.80
CA LYS A 30 -5.50 1.03 -7.01
C LYS A 30 -5.53 1.72 -5.64
N PHE A 31 -4.40 1.77 -4.94
CA PHE A 31 -4.28 2.45 -3.65
C PHE A 31 -4.65 3.92 -3.76
N LYS A 32 -4.11 4.65 -4.74
CA LYS A 32 -4.45 6.05 -4.99
C LYS A 32 -5.93 6.24 -5.29
N LEU A 33 -6.54 5.33 -6.06
CA LEU A 33 -7.97 5.37 -6.38
C LEU A 33 -8.83 5.22 -5.12
N ILE A 34 -8.52 4.24 -4.27
CA ILE A 34 -9.22 3.99 -3.00
C ILE A 34 -9.08 5.22 -2.09
N VAL A 35 -7.86 5.74 -1.92
CA VAL A 35 -7.64 6.91 -1.05
C VAL A 35 -8.43 8.13 -1.53
N LYS A 36 -8.48 8.34 -2.84
CA LYS A 36 -9.28 9.41 -3.43
C LYS A 36 -10.78 9.20 -3.22
N GLN A 37 -11.28 7.97 -3.37
CA GLN A 37 -12.70 7.65 -3.21
C GLN A 37 -13.15 7.76 -1.75
N ASP A 38 -12.38 7.23 -0.82
CA ASP A 38 -12.79 7.10 0.58
C ASP A 38 -12.48 8.35 1.41
N TYR A 39 -11.39 9.05 1.07
CA TYR A 39 -10.89 10.18 1.86
C TYR A 39 -10.88 11.51 1.09
N GLY A 40 -11.17 11.50 -0.22
CA GLY A 40 -11.13 12.70 -1.05
C GLY A 40 -9.72 13.26 -1.27
N VAL A 41 -8.68 12.48 -0.95
CA VAL A 41 -7.28 12.91 -1.03
C VAL A 41 -6.64 12.41 -2.32
N GLU A 42 -6.04 13.32 -3.09
CA GLU A 42 -5.17 12.94 -4.20
C GLU A 42 -3.73 12.79 -3.72
N LEU A 43 -3.15 11.61 -3.96
CA LEU A 43 -1.78 11.30 -3.60
C LEU A 43 -0.87 11.35 -4.82
N SER A 44 0.30 11.95 -4.66
CA SER A 44 1.41 11.76 -5.59
C SER A 44 1.94 10.32 -5.51
N ASP A 45 2.63 9.87 -6.56
CA ASP A 45 3.20 8.52 -6.58
C ASP A 45 4.15 8.26 -5.41
N LYS A 46 4.96 9.25 -5.03
CA LYS A 46 5.87 9.14 -3.88
C LYS A 46 5.10 8.92 -2.57
N GLN A 47 4.08 9.75 -2.32
CA GLN A 47 3.25 9.61 -1.12
C GLN A 47 2.50 8.28 -1.10
N ALA A 48 2.00 7.85 -2.26
CA ALA A 48 1.33 6.56 -2.39
C ALA A 48 2.28 5.41 -2.04
N ILE A 49 3.54 5.45 -2.50
CA ILE A 49 4.53 4.39 -2.23
C ILE A 49 4.86 4.37 -0.75
N GLU A 50 5.16 5.53 -0.16
CA GLU A 50 5.50 5.64 1.27
C GLU A 50 4.37 5.13 2.15
N GLN A 51 3.13 5.55 1.87
CA GLN A 51 1.96 5.15 2.67
C GLN A 51 1.60 3.67 2.48
N ALA A 52 1.57 3.18 1.24
CA ALA A 52 1.27 1.77 0.97
C ALA A 52 2.33 0.84 1.59
N THR A 53 3.61 1.22 1.47
CA THR A 53 4.72 0.47 2.09
C THR A 53 4.59 0.45 3.61
N ALA A 54 4.32 1.59 4.24
CA ALA A 54 4.16 1.67 5.69
C ALA A 54 2.99 0.81 6.19
N LEU A 55 1.87 0.80 5.47
CA LEU A 55 0.71 -0.03 5.81
C LEU A 55 1.02 -1.52 5.73
N LEU A 56 1.70 -1.97 4.67
CA LEU A 56 2.10 -3.36 4.51
C LEU A 56 3.08 -3.80 5.60
N SER A 57 4.11 -2.99 5.87
CA SER A 57 5.08 -3.27 6.94
C SER A 57 4.41 -3.36 8.32
N LEU A 58 3.45 -2.48 8.60
CA LEU A 58 2.68 -2.54 9.84
C LEU A 58 1.86 -3.83 9.92
N PHE A 59 1.20 -4.21 8.82
CA PHE A 59 0.41 -5.44 8.76
C PHE A 59 1.29 -6.68 9.02
N ASP A 60 2.42 -6.79 8.35
CA ASP A 60 3.38 -7.89 8.54
C ASP A 60 3.83 -7.98 10.00
N TYR A 61 4.23 -6.86 10.59
CA TYR A 61 4.65 -6.80 12.00
C TYR A 61 3.54 -7.27 12.95
N LEU A 62 2.29 -6.86 12.71
CA LEU A 62 1.15 -7.26 13.54
C LEU A 62 0.85 -8.76 13.41
N ILE A 63 0.97 -9.33 12.21
CA ILE A 63 0.82 -10.76 11.98
C ILE A 63 1.90 -11.54 12.73
N ASP A 64 3.16 -11.15 12.60
CA ASP A 64 4.28 -11.81 13.28
C ASP A 64 4.13 -11.74 14.80
N SER A 65 3.81 -10.57 15.34
CA SER A 65 3.58 -10.38 16.78
C SER A 65 2.43 -11.25 17.30
N ARG A 66 1.35 -11.38 16.53
CA ARG A 66 0.21 -12.24 16.91
C ARG A 66 0.55 -13.72 16.87
N LEU A 67 1.33 -14.15 15.89
CA LEU A 67 1.80 -15.53 15.77
C LEU A 67 2.75 -15.89 16.93
N GLU A 68 3.64 -14.98 17.30
CA GLU A 68 4.54 -15.17 18.44
C GLU A 68 3.77 -15.35 19.75
N LEU A 69 2.84 -14.42 20.06
CA LEU A 69 1.97 -14.53 21.23
C LEU A 69 1.17 -15.85 21.26
N LYS A 70 0.72 -16.33 20.09
CA LYS A 70 0.01 -17.61 20.01
C LYS A 70 0.93 -18.78 20.34
N ARG A 71 2.19 -18.78 19.84
CA ARG A 71 3.18 -19.82 20.14
C ARG A 71 3.53 -19.85 21.63
N GLU A 72 3.72 -18.69 22.27
CA GLU A 72 3.96 -18.59 23.71
C GLU A 72 2.81 -19.23 24.52
N ARG A 73 1.57 -18.89 24.19
CA ARG A 73 0.39 -19.47 24.86
C ARG A 73 0.27 -20.98 24.68
N VAL A 74 0.56 -21.49 23.48
CA VAL A 74 0.57 -22.94 23.22
C VAL A 74 1.67 -23.63 24.04
N ASN A 75 2.86 -23.05 24.14
CA ASN A 75 3.95 -23.60 24.95
C ASN A 75 3.63 -23.63 26.44
N ILE A 76 2.94 -22.61 26.97
CA ILE A 76 2.47 -22.60 28.37
C ILE A 76 1.47 -23.73 28.60
N ASN A 77 0.54 -23.94 27.68
CA ASN A 77 -0.49 -24.98 27.81
C ASN A 77 0.03 -26.42 27.64
N ASN A 78 1.17 -26.61 26.97
CA ASN A 78 1.80 -27.93 26.81
C ASN A 78 2.78 -28.30 27.94
N ASN A 79 3.09 -27.36 28.84
CA ASN A 79 3.99 -27.56 29.99
C ASN A 79 3.24 -27.70 31.33
N LEU A 80 1.92 -27.89 31.28
CA LEU A 80 1.04 -28.25 32.41
C LEU A 80 0.63 -29.73 32.30
#